data_AF-A0A849G508-F1
#
_entry.id   AF-A0A849G508-F1
#
_cell.length_a   1.000
_cell.length_b   1.000
_cell.length_c   1.000
_cell.angle_alpha   90.00
_cell.angle_beta   90.00
_cell.angle_gamma   90.00
#
_symmetry.space_group_name_H-M   'P 1'
#
loop_
_entity.id
_entity.type
_entity.pdbx_description
1 polymer ?
#
loop_
_entity_poly.entity_id
_entity_poly.type
_entity_poly.pdbx_seq_one_letter_code
_entity_poly.pdbx_strand_id
1 'polypeptide(L)'
;MRHTLPIAPQFYVTAPQPCPYLEGRMERKLFTALQGEFAEQLNNTLSKQGFRRSQNVLYRPSCAECSACLSARIRVADFERSRSQRRAWKKNSDLVREATSPWATEEQYALFRTYLDSRHADGGMADMDIFEFAAMIEETPIRSRVVEYSTREGGQKSLHAVCLTDVLDDGLSMVYSFYDPGLTSASLGTYVILDHIE
;
A
#
# COMPACT_ATOMS: atom_id res chain seq x y z
N MET A 1 34.06 0.68 23.68
CA MET A 1 32.82 0.57 22.88
C MET A 1 31.90 1.70 23.28
N ARG A 2 31.59 2.63 22.36
CA ARG A 2 30.56 3.65 22.62
C ARG A 2 29.22 2.95 22.46
N HIS A 3 28.54 2.69 23.58
CA HIS A 3 27.13 2.31 23.55
C HIS A 3 26.34 3.55 23.15
N THR A 4 26.17 3.76 21.85
CA THR A 4 25.17 4.69 21.35
C THR A 4 23.82 4.08 21.73
N LEU A 5 23.08 4.74 22.63
CA LEU A 5 21.70 4.36 22.91
C LEU A 5 20.92 4.39 21.57
N PRO A 6 20.04 3.41 21.28
CA PRO A 6 19.22 3.48 20.09
C PRO A 6 18.48 4.81 20.13
N ILE A 7 18.64 5.61 19.07
CA ILE A 7 17.96 6.90 18.94
C ILE A 7 16.46 6.60 19.07
N ALA A 8 15.86 7.01 20.19
CA ALA A 8 14.43 6.88 20.37
C ALA A 8 13.74 7.65 19.22
N PRO A 9 12.78 7.03 18.51
CA PRO A 9 12.13 7.69 17.39
C PRO A 9 11.45 8.98 17.87
N GLN A 10 11.78 10.09 17.21
CA GLN A 10 11.10 11.36 17.46
C GLN A 10 9.76 11.36 16.75
N PHE A 11 8.70 11.72 17.48
CA PHE A 11 7.37 11.82 16.94
C PHE A 11 6.95 13.27 16.78
N TYR A 12 6.26 13.55 15.67
CA TYR A 12 5.73 14.86 15.34
C TYR A 12 4.22 14.75 15.09
N VAL A 13 3.50 15.85 15.30
CA VAL A 13 2.07 15.91 15.01
C VAL A 13 1.82 17.03 14.01
N THR A 14 1.08 16.72 12.95
CA THR A 14 0.71 17.74 11.96
C THR A 14 -0.23 18.79 12.56
N ALA A 15 -0.26 19.96 11.95
CA ALA A 15 -1.35 20.90 12.15
C ALA A 15 -2.69 20.25 11.72
N PRO A 16 -3.83 20.68 12.30
CA PRO A 16 -5.15 20.25 11.83
C PRO A 16 -5.36 20.61 10.36
N GLN A 17 -5.86 19.67 9.56
CA GLN A 17 -6.24 19.85 8.15
C GLN A 17 -7.65 19.28 7.92
N PRO A 18 -8.39 19.68 6.87
CA PRO A 18 -9.67 19.03 6.54
C PRO A 18 -9.51 17.52 6.36
N CYS A 19 -10.42 16.74 6.94
CA CYS A 19 -10.39 15.28 6.80
C CYS A 19 -10.77 14.88 5.36
N PRO A 20 -9.95 14.07 4.67
CA PRO A 20 -10.22 13.68 3.28
C PRO A 20 -11.38 12.67 3.16
N TYR A 21 -11.82 12.06 4.26
CA TYR A 21 -12.85 11.02 4.27
C TYR A 21 -14.19 11.46 4.85
N LEU A 22 -14.18 12.43 5.76
CA LEU A 22 -15.37 12.85 6.51
C LEU A 22 -15.51 14.36 6.43
N GLU A 23 -16.51 14.81 5.69
CA GLU A 23 -16.82 16.23 5.53
C GLU A 23 -17.06 16.91 6.89
N GLY A 24 -16.58 18.14 7.03
CA GLY A 24 -16.70 18.94 8.26
C GLY A 24 -15.85 18.45 9.44
N ARG A 25 -15.03 17.41 9.26
CA ARG A 25 -14.07 16.95 10.27
C ARG A 25 -12.67 17.46 9.97
N MET A 26 -11.85 17.55 11.02
CA MET A 26 -10.43 17.84 10.92
C MET A 26 -9.60 16.60 11.23
N GLU A 27 -8.54 16.37 10.46
CA GLU A 27 -7.54 15.34 10.71
C GLU A 27 -6.23 15.89 11.25
N ARG A 28 -5.53 15.05 12.02
CA ARG A 28 -4.14 15.23 12.42
C ARG A 28 -3.43 13.89 12.31
N LYS A 29 -2.14 13.91 12.02
CA LYS A 29 -1.30 12.70 11.91
C LYS A 29 -0.17 12.79 12.92
N LEU A 30 0.04 11.72 13.68
CA LEU A 30 1.27 11.48 14.42
C LEU A 30 2.22 10.74 13.48
N PHE A 31 3.44 11.22 13.30
CA PHE A 31 4.39 10.59 12.38
C PHE A 31 5.82 10.60 12.91
N THR A 32 6.63 9.70 12.37
CA THR A 32 8.07 9.58 12.64
C THR A 32 8.81 9.16 11.37
N ALA A 33 10.07 9.56 11.25
CA ALA A 33 10.92 9.17 10.14
C ALA A 33 11.28 7.69 10.22
N LEU A 34 11.36 7.05 9.06
CA LEU A 34 11.77 5.66 8.89
C LEU A 34 13.11 5.64 8.15
N GLN A 35 14.19 5.48 8.89
CA GLN A 35 15.55 5.57 8.35
C GLN A 35 16.57 4.85 9.23
N GLY A 36 17.74 4.57 8.66
CA GLY A 36 18.87 3.96 9.38
C GLY A 36 18.70 2.46 9.63
N GLU A 37 19.67 1.90 10.35
CA GLU A 37 19.80 0.45 10.57
C GLU A 37 18.62 -0.18 11.34
N PHE A 38 17.87 0.62 12.11
CA PHE A 38 16.73 0.16 12.91
C PHE A 38 15.37 0.31 12.21
N ALA A 39 15.34 0.72 10.93
CA ALA A 39 14.10 1.00 10.20
C ALA A 39 13.15 -0.21 10.16
N GLU A 40 13.67 -1.42 9.89
CA GLU A 40 12.87 -2.64 9.84
C GLU A 40 12.22 -2.97 11.18
N GLN A 41 12.99 -2.91 12.27
CA GLN A 41 12.48 -3.15 13.63
C GLN A 41 11.43 -2.10 14.03
N LEU A 42 11.66 -0.83 13.67
CA LEU A 42 10.72 0.26 13.94
C LEU A 42 9.41 0.06 13.17
N ASN A 43 9.47 -0.31 11.88
CA ASN A 43 8.30 -0.58 11.06
C ASN A 43 7.47 -1.74 11.62
N ASN A 44 8.11 -2.87 11.94
CA ASN A 44 7.44 -4.02 12.55
C ASN A 44 6.74 -3.64 13.87
N THR A 45 7.43 -2.88 14.72
CA THR A 45 6.89 -2.46 16.02
C THR A 45 5.69 -1.52 15.88
N LEU A 46 5.80 -0.50 15.03
CA LEU A 46 4.76 0.54 14.90
C LEU A 46 3.60 0.08 14.03
N SER A 47 3.81 -0.79 13.04
CA SER A 47 2.73 -1.40 12.25
C SER A 47 1.74 -2.17 13.14
N LYS A 48 2.25 -2.91 14.13
CA LYS A 48 1.43 -3.58 15.16
C LYS A 48 0.63 -2.60 16.04
N GLN A 49 1.07 -1.34 16.13
CA GLN A 49 0.40 -0.26 16.86
C GLN A 49 -0.46 0.63 15.96
N GLY A 50 -0.73 0.19 14.73
CA GLY A 50 -1.63 0.87 13.80
C GLY A 50 -0.99 2.01 13.00
N PHE A 51 0.35 2.12 12.99
CA PHE A 51 1.03 2.99 12.03
C PHE A 51 1.00 2.38 10.63
N ARG A 52 0.97 3.26 9.64
CA ARG A 52 1.00 2.97 8.20
C ARG A 52 2.26 3.60 7.62
N ARG A 53 2.84 3.00 6.59
CA ARG A 53 4.02 3.53 5.90
C ARG A 53 3.62 4.36 4.68
N SER A 54 4.37 5.43 4.45
CA SER A 54 4.41 6.17 3.18
C SER A 54 5.86 6.55 2.94
N GLN A 55 6.50 5.97 1.92
CA GLN A 55 7.94 6.15 1.65
C GLN A 55 8.77 5.93 2.92
N ASN A 56 9.53 6.94 3.34
CA ASN A 56 10.43 6.97 4.48
C ASN A 56 9.77 7.52 5.76
N VAL A 57 8.44 7.46 5.87
CA VAL A 57 7.69 7.95 7.04
C VAL A 57 6.67 6.92 7.50
N LEU A 58 6.55 6.78 8.82
CA LEU A 58 5.45 6.07 9.47
C LEU A 58 4.48 7.07 10.07
N TYR A 59 3.19 6.89 9.85
CA TYR A 59 2.16 7.75 10.39
C TYR A 59 0.97 6.98 10.95
N ARG A 60 0.27 7.55 11.92
CA ARG A 60 -1.08 7.12 12.32
C ARG A 60 -1.98 8.34 12.52
N PRO A 61 -3.29 8.24 12.22
CA PRO A 61 -4.25 9.26 12.59
C PRO A 61 -4.25 9.52 14.10
N SER A 62 -4.36 10.79 14.49
CA SER A 62 -4.36 11.25 15.89
C SER A 62 -5.33 12.44 16.05
N CYS A 63 -6.53 12.31 15.47
CA CYS A 63 -7.58 13.32 15.50
C CYS A 63 -8.09 13.52 16.94
N ALA A 64 -8.40 14.75 17.33
CA ALA A 64 -8.83 15.06 18.70
C ALA A 64 -10.25 14.56 19.02
N GLU A 65 -11.14 14.56 18.03
CA GLU A 65 -12.59 14.33 18.20
C GLU A 65 -13.12 13.18 17.33
N CYS A 66 -12.23 12.30 16.83
CA CYS A 66 -12.61 11.23 15.90
C CYS A 66 -11.68 10.02 16.04
N SER A 67 -12.26 8.82 16.00
CA SER A 67 -11.56 7.52 16.00
C SER A 67 -11.96 6.62 14.83
N ALA A 68 -12.55 7.18 13.77
CA ALA A 68 -13.08 6.42 12.63
C ALA A 68 -12.00 5.78 11.75
N CYS A 69 -10.76 6.28 11.80
CA CYS A 69 -9.66 5.71 11.02
C CYS A 69 -9.11 4.45 11.70
N LEU A 70 -9.62 3.30 11.28
CA LEU A 70 -9.20 2.00 11.82
C LEU A 70 -7.95 1.46 11.10
N SER A 71 -7.07 0.79 11.86
CA SER A 71 -6.01 -0.04 11.29
C SER A 71 -6.52 -1.48 11.21
N ALA A 72 -7.07 -1.86 10.05
CA ALA A 72 -7.61 -3.19 9.84
C ALA A 72 -6.49 -4.19 9.51
N ARG A 73 -6.58 -5.39 10.07
CA ARG A 73 -5.72 -6.53 9.74
C ARG A 73 -6.58 -7.75 9.50
N ILE A 74 -6.15 -8.60 8.57
CA ILE A 74 -6.79 -9.89 8.29
C ILE A 74 -5.96 -10.98 8.96
N ARG A 75 -6.57 -11.72 9.89
CA ARG A 75 -5.93 -12.91 10.44
C ARG A 75 -6.09 -14.06 9.43
N VAL A 76 -5.04 -14.30 8.66
CA VAL A 76 -5.02 -15.30 7.57
C VAL A 76 -5.48 -16.68 8.04
N ALA A 77 -5.06 -17.11 9.23
CA ALA A 77 -5.43 -18.41 9.80
C ALA A 77 -6.95 -18.64 9.97
N ASP A 78 -7.74 -17.57 10.08
CA ASP A 78 -9.19 -17.65 10.28
C ASP A 78 -9.96 -17.17 9.04
N PHE A 79 -9.26 -16.87 7.93
CA PHE A 79 -9.87 -16.27 6.77
C PHE A 79 -10.61 -17.30 5.92
N GLU A 80 -11.92 -17.09 5.74
CA GLU A 80 -12.74 -17.86 4.82
C GLU A 80 -13.32 -16.96 3.72
N ARG A 81 -13.04 -17.33 2.46
CA ARG A 81 -13.59 -16.60 1.30
C ARG A 81 -15.11 -16.70 1.26
N SER A 82 -15.76 -15.54 1.29
CA SER A 82 -17.20 -15.39 1.00
C SER A 82 -17.56 -15.80 -0.43
N ARG A 83 -18.85 -15.98 -0.72
CA ARG A 83 -19.33 -16.36 -2.06
C ARG A 83 -18.91 -15.38 -3.15
N SER A 84 -18.90 -14.07 -2.88
CA SER A 84 -18.42 -13.05 -3.83
C SER A 84 -16.92 -13.15 -4.06
N GLN A 85 -16.14 -13.33 -2.99
CA GLN A 85 -14.68 -13.49 -3.07
C GLN A 85 -14.28 -14.75 -3.85
N ARG A 86 -14.96 -15.89 -3.66
CA ARG A 86 -14.73 -17.11 -4.45
C ARG A 86 -15.00 -16.89 -5.95
N ARG A 87 -16.00 -16.08 -6.30
CA ARG A 87 -16.29 -15.72 -7.70
C ARG A 87 -15.18 -14.83 -8.28
N ALA A 88 -14.74 -13.81 -7.55
CA ALA A 88 -13.64 -12.95 -7.95
C ALA A 88 -12.35 -13.76 -8.16
N TRP A 89 -12.03 -14.68 -7.24
CA TRP A 89 -10.89 -15.59 -7.37
C TRP A 89 -10.93 -16.38 -8.69
N LYS A 90 -12.05 -17.06 -8.95
CA LYS A 90 -12.20 -17.89 -10.16
C LYS A 90 -12.10 -17.07 -11.45
N LYS A 91 -12.65 -15.84 -11.45
CA LYS A 91 -12.72 -14.99 -12.64
C LYS A 91 -11.35 -14.54 -13.14
N ASN A 92 -10.35 -14.47 -12.27
CA ASN A 92 -9.01 -13.97 -12.57
C ASN A 92 -7.97 -15.11 -12.53
N SER A 93 -8.40 -16.34 -12.83
CA SER A 93 -7.52 -17.53 -12.77
C SER A 93 -6.49 -17.59 -13.90
N ASP A 94 -6.63 -16.74 -14.89
CA ASP A 94 -5.72 -16.51 -16.01
C ASP A 94 -4.61 -15.49 -15.71
N LEU A 95 -4.73 -14.73 -14.60
CA LEU A 95 -3.69 -13.81 -14.18
C LEU A 95 -2.45 -14.56 -13.70
N VAL A 96 -1.30 -14.16 -14.24
CA VAL A 96 0.02 -14.58 -13.81
C VAL A 96 0.54 -13.56 -12.81
N ARG A 97 0.88 -14.04 -11.62
CA ARG A 97 1.49 -13.27 -10.53
C ARG A 97 3.01 -13.31 -10.62
N GLU A 98 3.64 -12.14 -10.64
CA GLU A 98 5.11 -11.99 -10.64
C GLU A 98 5.52 -11.06 -9.50
N ALA A 99 6.35 -11.55 -8.56
CA ALA A 99 6.88 -10.74 -7.47
C ALA A 99 8.34 -10.35 -7.75
N THR A 100 8.61 -9.06 -7.82
CA THR A 100 9.91 -8.49 -8.22
C THR A 100 10.45 -7.54 -7.15
N SER A 101 11.71 -7.12 -7.34
CA SER A 101 12.28 -6.01 -6.57
C SER A 101 11.47 -4.73 -6.80
N PRO A 102 11.43 -3.81 -5.84
CA PRO A 102 10.76 -2.52 -5.99
C PRO A 102 11.51 -1.66 -7.01
N TRP A 103 11.12 -1.80 -8.26
CA TRP A 103 11.67 -1.07 -9.39
C TRP A 103 10.51 -0.52 -10.22
N ALA A 104 10.49 0.79 -10.43
CA ALA A 104 9.43 1.44 -11.16
C ALA A 104 9.61 1.22 -12.67
N THR A 105 8.51 0.95 -13.36
CA THR A 105 8.50 0.83 -14.82
C THR A 105 7.50 1.80 -15.44
N GLU A 106 7.73 2.15 -16.71
CA GLU A 106 6.80 2.98 -17.48
C GLU A 106 5.41 2.33 -17.60
N GLU A 107 5.35 1.00 -17.76
CA GLU A 107 4.10 0.24 -17.83
C GLU A 107 3.31 0.35 -16.51
N GLN A 108 3.99 0.21 -15.36
CA GLN A 108 3.37 0.41 -14.05
C GLN A 108 2.86 1.85 -13.89
N TYR A 109 3.66 2.85 -14.28
CA TYR A 109 3.27 4.26 -14.18
C TYR A 109 2.05 4.58 -15.06
N ALA A 110 1.99 4.06 -16.28
CA ALA A 110 0.85 4.25 -17.17
C ALA A 110 -0.46 3.68 -16.58
N LEU A 111 -0.38 2.49 -15.99
CA LEU A 111 -1.52 1.88 -15.28
C LEU A 111 -1.90 2.69 -14.03
N PHE A 112 -0.92 3.16 -13.27
CA PHE A 112 -1.13 4.01 -12.10
C PHE A 112 -1.85 5.32 -12.45
N ARG A 113 -1.44 6.01 -13.51
CA ARG A 113 -2.13 7.22 -14.02
C ARG A 113 -3.58 6.93 -14.39
N THR A 114 -3.81 5.88 -15.17
CA THR A 114 -5.16 5.47 -15.58
C THR A 114 -6.05 5.16 -14.37
N TYR A 115 -5.50 4.47 -13.37
CA TYR A 115 -6.20 4.16 -12.12
C TYR A 115 -6.58 5.43 -11.34
N LEU A 116 -5.62 6.35 -11.16
CA LEU A 116 -5.85 7.60 -10.44
C LEU A 116 -6.87 8.50 -11.13
N ASP A 117 -6.73 8.73 -12.43
CA ASP A 117 -7.64 9.57 -13.21
C ASP A 117 -9.09 9.03 -13.14
N SER A 118 -9.26 7.71 -13.02
CA SER A 118 -10.58 7.08 -12.91
C SER A 118 -11.16 7.06 -11.48
N ARG A 119 -10.33 6.80 -10.46
CA ARG A 119 -10.81 6.47 -9.10
C ARG A 119 -10.52 7.55 -8.07
N HIS A 120 -9.54 8.40 -8.34
CA HIS A 120 -8.93 9.34 -7.40
C HIS A 120 -8.52 10.66 -8.08
N ALA A 121 -9.32 11.14 -9.04
CA ALA A 121 -9.01 12.35 -9.81
C ALA A 121 -8.78 13.59 -8.93
N ASP A 122 -9.45 13.70 -7.78
CA ASP A 122 -9.30 14.80 -6.83
C ASP A 122 -8.41 14.42 -5.61
N GLY A 123 -7.72 13.27 -5.67
CA GLY A 123 -6.89 12.77 -4.59
C GLY A 123 -5.50 13.41 -4.56
N GLY A 124 -4.86 13.43 -3.39
CA GLY A 124 -3.52 14.04 -3.24
C GLY A 124 -2.37 13.39 -4.03
N MET A 125 -2.64 12.31 -4.78
CA MET A 125 -1.69 11.66 -5.68
C MET A 125 -2.03 11.89 -7.16
N ALA A 126 -3.15 12.55 -7.48
CA ALA A 126 -3.66 12.70 -8.84
C ALA A 126 -2.69 13.43 -9.77
N ASP A 127 -1.86 14.31 -9.23
CA ASP A 127 -0.87 15.09 -9.99
C ASP A 127 0.55 14.51 -9.89
N MET A 128 0.72 13.31 -9.32
CA MET A 128 2.05 12.72 -9.20
C MET A 128 2.67 12.46 -10.57
N ASP A 129 3.93 12.89 -10.72
CA ASP A 129 4.73 12.62 -11.90
C ASP A 129 5.46 11.27 -11.82
N ILE A 130 6.20 10.93 -12.87
CA ILE A 130 6.93 9.65 -12.96
C ILE A 130 8.08 9.56 -11.93
N PHE A 131 8.69 10.67 -11.55
CA PHE A 131 9.78 10.68 -10.57
C PHE A 131 9.24 10.49 -9.16
N GLU A 132 8.11 11.11 -8.83
CA GLU A 132 7.41 10.92 -7.57
C GLU A 132 6.86 9.49 -7.44
N PHE A 133 6.34 8.93 -8.53
CA PHE A 133 5.97 7.52 -8.61
C PHE A 133 7.18 6.60 -8.38
N ALA A 134 8.30 6.86 -9.06
CA ALA A 134 9.52 6.09 -8.88
C ALA A 134 10.02 6.15 -7.43
N ALA A 135 10.03 7.34 -6.83
CA ALA A 135 10.39 7.50 -5.41
C ALA A 135 9.44 6.71 -4.48
N MET A 136 8.13 6.72 -4.74
CA MET A 136 7.17 5.91 -3.97
C MET A 136 7.47 4.41 -4.03
N ILE A 137 7.86 3.89 -5.21
CA ILE A 137 8.15 2.47 -5.41
C ILE A 137 9.52 2.11 -4.85
N GLU A 138 10.56 2.86 -5.19
CA GLU A 138 11.97 2.47 -5.02
C GLU A 138 12.58 2.95 -3.70
N GLU A 139 12.16 4.09 -3.16
CA GLU A 139 12.72 4.64 -1.92
C GLU A 139 12.06 4.02 -0.69
N THR A 140 12.62 2.89 -0.27
CA THR A 140 12.15 2.16 0.90
C THR A 140 13.31 1.58 1.71
N PRO A 141 13.39 1.86 3.02
CA PRO A 141 14.37 1.26 3.92
C PRO A 141 13.88 -0.11 4.45
N ILE A 142 12.71 -0.56 3.98
CA ILE A 142 12.05 -1.79 4.38
C ILE A 142 12.10 -2.80 3.25
N ARG A 143 12.19 -4.09 3.60
CA ARG A 143 12.05 -5.18 2.65
C ARG A 143 10.70 -5.11 1.94
N SER A 144 10.72 -4.56 0.73
CA SER A 144 9.52 -4.34 -0.09
C SER A 144 9.59 -5.19 -1.37
N ARG A 145 8.44 -5.50 -1.94
CA ARG A 145 8.28 -6.19 -3.22
C ARG A 145 7.20 -5.49 -4.04
N VAL A 146 7.36 -5.52 -5.35
CA VAL A 146 6.29 -5.18 -6.29
C VAL A 146 5.70 -6.49 -6.79
N VAL A 147 4.39 -6.66 -6.66
CA VAL A 147 3.66 -7.82 -7.16
C VAL A 147 2.82 -7.37 -8.35
N GLU A 148 3.14 -7.89 -9.53
CA GLU A 148 2.45 -7.62 -10.77
C GLU A 148 1.50 -8.77 -11.12
N TYR A 149 0.34 -8.42 -11.68
CA TYR A 149 -0.66 -9.35 -12.19
C TYR A 149 -0.89 -9.05 -13.65
N SER A 150 -0.65 -10.03 -14.51
CA SER A 150 -0.73 -9.86 -15.96
C SER A 150 -1.34 -11.06 -16.66
N THR A 151 -1.96 -10.85 -17.82
CA THR A 151 -2.28 -11.96 -18.73
C THR A 151 -1.17 -12.12 -19.76
N ARG A 152 -1.13 -13.29 -20.41
CA ARG A 152 -0.25 -13.56 -21.55
C ARG A 152 -1.10 -14.05 -22.72
N GLU A 153 -1.34 -13.17 -23.69
CA GLU A 153 -2.06 -13.49 -24.93
C GLU A 153 -1.11 -13.45 -26.12
N GLY A 154 -1.03 -14.53 -26.90
CA GLY A 154 -0.13 -14.58 -28.06
C GLY A 154 1.36 -14.38 -27.74
N GLY A 155 1.77 -14.58 -26.48
CA GLY A 155 3.14 -14.33 -26.00
C GLY A 155 3.38 -12.89 -25.50
N GLN A 156 2.41 -11.98 -25.66
CA GLN A 156 2.49 -10.61 -25.17
C GLN A 156 1.94 -10.52 -23.74
N LYS A 157 2.70 -9.86 -22.86
CA LYS A 157 2.27 -9.56 -21.49
C LYS A 157 1.36 -8.32 -21.50
N SER A 158 0.27 -8.37 -20.73
CA SER A 158 -0.59 -7.21 -20.45
C SER A 158 -0.76 -7.06 -18.95
N LEU A 159 -0.24 -5.97 -18.37
CA LEU A 159 -0.31 -5.68 -16.95
C LEU A 159 -1.70 -5.16 -16.54
N HIS A 160 -2.30 -5.80 -15.54
CA HIS A 160 -3.67 -5.50 -15.07
C HIS A 160 -3.72 -4.97 -13.65
N ALA A 161 -2.77 -5.36 -12.79
CA ALA A 161 -2.69 -4.84 -11.43
C ALA A 161 -1.27 -4.89 -10.88
N VAL A 162 -0.98 -4.00 -9.93
CA VAL A 162 0.30 -3.89 -9.25
C VAL A 162 0.06 -3.61 -7.77
N CYS A 163 0.83 -4.26 -6.91
CA CYS A 163 0.82 -4.05 -5.47
C CYS A 163 2.25 -3.77 -4.97
N LEU A 164 2.46 -2.63 -4.32
CA LEU A 164 3.66 -2.36 -3.52
C LEU A 164 3.42 -2.94 -2.12
N THR A 165 4.23 -3.92 -1.73
CA THR A 165 4.00 -4.74 -0.54
C THR A 165 5.25 -4.80 0.32
N ASP A 166 5.10 -4.45 1.60
CA ASP A 166 6.13 -4.67 2.63
C ASP A 166 6.02 -6.07 3.20
N VAL A 167 7.18 -6.69 3.43
CA VAL A 167 7.29 -7.93 4.20
C VAL A 167 7.59 -7.57 5.65
N LEU A 168 6.64 -7.85 6.54
CA LEU A 168 6.74 -7.65 7.98
C LEU A 168 7.10 -8.95 8.69
N ASP A 169 7.45 -8.85 9.97
CA ASP A 169 7.73 -10.03 10.80
C ASP A 169 6.49 -10.89 11.12
N ASP A 170 5.28 -10.33 10.96
CA ASP A 170 4.01 -10.97 11.27
C ASP A 170 3.01 -10.98 10.11
N GLY A 171 3.47 -10.70 8.88
CA GLY A 171 2.64 -10.78 7.68
C GLY A 171 3.07 -9.85 6.55
N LEU A 172 2.12 -9.51 5.69
CA LEU A 172 2.30 -8.58 4.57
C LEU A 172 1.53 -7.28 4.82
N SER A 173 2.12 -6.16 4.42
CA SER A 173 1.44 -4.87 4.36
C SER A 173 1.42 -4.36 2.93
N MET A 174 0.24 -4.38 2.31
CA MET A 174 0.03 -3.81 0.97
C MET A 174 -0.01 -2.28 1.11
N VAL A 175 1.14 -1.64 0.88
CA VAL A 175 1.35 -0.20 1.06
C VAL A 175 0.54 0.59 0.04
N TYR A 176 0.53 0.13 -1.20
CA TYR A 176 -0.27 0.73 -2.25
C TYR A 176 -0.64 -0.33 -3.30
N SER A 177 -1.80 -0.18 -3.93
CA SER A 177 -2.24 -1.06 -5.01
C SER A 177 -3.02 -0.28 -6.05
N PHE A 178 -2.76 -0.55 -7.33
CA PHE A 178 -3.48 0.04 -8.45
C PHE A 178 -3.75 -1.05 -9.50
N TYR A 179 -4.81 -0.87 -10.28
CA TYR A 179 -5.29 -1.88 -11.22
C TYR A 179 -6.06 -1.22 -12.36
N ASP A 180 -6.32 -1.97 -13.44
CA ASP A 180 -7.07 -1.48 -14.58
C ASP A 180 -8.54 -1.23 -14.20
N PRO A 181 -9.01 0.03 -14.17
CA PRO A 181 -10.39 0.34 -13.84
C PRO A 181 -11.38 -0.09 -14.94
N GLY A 182 -10.92 -0.24 -16.19
CA GLY A 182 -11.71 -0.73 -17.32
C GLY A 182 -12.19 -2.17 -17.12
N LEU A 183 -11.47 -2.97 -16.35
CA LEU A 183 -11.82 -4.35 -16.01
C LEU A 183 -12.71 -4.44 -14.75
N THR A 184 -13.66 -3.51 -14.59
CA THR A 184 -14.55 -3.45 -13.41
C THR A 184 -15.22 -4.80 -13.10
N SER A 185 -15.67 -5.52 -14.13
CA SER A 185 -16.35 -6.81 -13.95
C SER A 185 -15.43 -7.89 -13.36
N ALA A 186 -14.11 -7.77 -13.51
CA ALA A 186 -13.11 -8.71 -13.00
C ALA A 186 -12.89 -8.57 -11.48
N SER A 187 -13.30 -7.44 -10.87
CA SER A 187 -13.09 -7.19 -9.43
C SER A 187 -11.61 -7.29 -9.01
N LEU A 188 -10.70 -6.77 -9.84
CA LEU A 188 -9.25 -6.86 -9.65
C LEU A 188 -8.80 -6.40 -8.25
N GLY A 189 -9.33 -5.28 -7.75
CA GLY A 189 -9.01 -4.80 -6.40
C GLY A 189 -9.36 -5.81 -5.29
N THR A 190 -10.45 -6.57 -5.43
CA THR A 190 -10.76 -7.66 -4.50
C THR A 190 -9.83 -8.85 -4.72
N TYR A 191 -9.56 -9.19 -5.98
CA TYR A 191 -8.71 -10.33 -6.32
C TYR A 191 -7.29 -10.20 -5.76
N VAL A 192 -6.63 -9.05 -5.94
CA VAL A 192 -5.25 -8.86 -5.45
C VAL A 192 -5.15 -8.94 -3.92
N ILE A 193 -6.18 -8.47 -3.20
CA ILE A 193 -6.27 -8.65 -1.74
C ILE A 193 -6.37 -10.14 -1.40
N LEU A 194 -7.22 -10.89 -2.12
CA LEU A 194 -7.38 -12.33 -1.89
C LEU A 194 -6.11 -13.11 -2.19
N ASP A 195 -5.36 -12.73 -3.22
CA ASP A 195 -4.08 -13.36 -3.57
C ASP A 195 -3.01 -13.10 -2.50
N HIS A 196 -2.97 -11.91 -1.91
CA HIS A 196 -2.05 -11.62 -0.81
C HIS A 196 -2.39 -12.33 0.51
N ILE A 197 -3.62 -12.83 0.65
CA ILE A 197 -4.03 -13.61 1.82
C ILE A 197 -3.57 -15.09 1.70
N GLU A 198 -3.36 -15.59 0.49
CA GLU A 198 -3.03 -17.01 0.22
C GLU A 198 -1.52 -17.27 0.14
#